data_AF-A0A497NZK1-F1
#
_entry.id   AF-A0A497NZK1-F1
#
_cell.length_a   1.000
_cell.length_b   1.000
_cell.length_c   1.000
_cell.angle_alpha   90.00
_cell.angle_beta   90.00
_cell.angle_gamma   90.00
#
_symmetry.space_group_name_H-M   'P 1'
#
loop_
_entity.id
_entity.type
_entity.pdbx_description
1 polymer ?
#
loop_
_entity_poly.entity_id
_entity_poly.type
_entity_poly.pdbx_seq_one_letter_code
_entity_poly.pdbx_strand_id
1 'polypeptide(L)'
;MKVLVLGGAGWIGSIIVRGLAEMSTFSEVIIGDIAESKCKQLIDQIRNEKLSFKHVDVTNKSELIKTMKDVDVVVNATWYEFCLKITEAAIAAGVNIVDLGGMPELTLRQ
;
A
#
# COMPACT_ATOMS: atom_id res chain seq x y z
N MET A 1 3.39 -14.60 0.89
CA MET A 1 3.15 -13.50 -0.07
C MET A 1 3.71 -12.20 0.49
N LYS A 2 4.19 -11.31 -0.37
CA LYS A 2 4.59 -9.93 -0.06
C LYS A 2 3.47 -8.97 -0.45
N VAL A 3 3.06 -8.12 0.48
CA VAL A 3 2.02 -7.10 0.25
C VAL A 3 2.57 -5.70 0.48
N LEU A 4 2.26 -4.78 -0.43
CA LEU A 4 2.51 -3.36 -0.27
C LEU A 4 1.21 -2.64 0.11
N VAL A 5 1.19 -1.96 1.25
CA VAL A 5 0.05 -1.13 1.68
C VAL A 5 0.38 0.34 1.44
N LEU A 6 -0.21 0.93 0.40
CA LEU A 6 -0.07 2.36 0.08
C LEU A 6 -0.95 3.20 1.01
N GLY A 7 -0.39 4.26 1.58
CA GLY A 7 -1.06 5.02 2.65
C GLY A 7 -1.12 4.22 3.96
N GLY A 8 -0.20 3.27 4.13
CA GLY A 8 -0.23 2.29 5.22
C GLY A 8 -0.07 2.89 6.63
N ALA A 9 0.44 4.12 6.75
CA ALA A 9 0.49 4.82 8.04
C ALA A 9 -0.72 5.75 8.28
N GLY A 10 -1.69 5.76 7.36
CA GLY A 10 -2.97 6.42 7.52
C GLY A 10 -3.90 5.69 8.49
N TRP A 11 -5.06 6.29 8.78
CA TRP A 11 -6.05 5.75 9.72
C TRP A 11 -6.48 4.33 9.35
N ILE A 12 -7.03 4.14 8.15
CA ILE A 12 -7.47 2.81 7.68
C ILE A 12 -6.28 1.93 7.32
N GLY A 13 -5.27 2.50 6.66
CA GLY A 13 -4.05 1.79 6.27
C GLY A 13 -3.37 1.10 7.46
N SER A 14 -3.28 1.76 8.61
CA SER A 14 -2.63 1.20 9.81
C SER A 14 -3.36 -0.02 10.38
N ILE A 15 -4.69 -0.05 10.28
CA ILE A 15 -5.51 -1.20 10.69
C ILE A 15 -5.32 -2.36 9.71
N ILE A 16 -5.29 -2.08 8.40
CA ILE A 16 -4.98 -3.07 7.37
C ILE A 16 -3.60 -3.68 7.61
N VAL A 17 -2.57 -2.86 7.83
CA VAL A 17 -1.20 -3.32 8.12
C VAL A 17 -1.17 -4.27 9.31
N ARG A 18 -1.84 -3.90 10.42
CA ARG A 18 -1.94 -4.75 11.61
C ARG A 18 -2.58 -6.10 11.30
N GLY A 19 -3.74 -6.10 10.64
CA GLY A 19 -4.45 -7.34 10.29
C GLY A 19 -3.63 -8.24 9.36
N LEU A 20 -3.00 -7.67 8.34
CA LEU A 20 -2.15 -8.42 7.40
C LEU A 20 -0.92 -9.03 8.09
N ALA A 21 -0.33 -8.33 9.07
CA ALA A 21 0.84 -8.83 9.80
C ALA A 21 0.53 -10.07 10.65
N GLU A 22 -0.69 -10.18 11.16
CA GLU A 22 -1.17 -11.32 11.96
C GLU A 22 -1.47 -12.56 11.10
N MET A 23 -1.73 -12.38 9.80
CA MET A 23 -2.02 -13.49 8.89
C MET A 23 -0.76 -14.30 8.53
N SER A 24 -0.87 -15.62 8.55
CA SER A 24 0.23 -16.53 8.14
C SER A 24 0.51 -16.52 6.64
N THR A 25 -0.47 -16.12 5.81
CA THR A 25 -0.34 -16.04 4.34
C THR A 25 0.72 -15.02 3.88
N PHE A 26 0.91 -13.95 4.65
CA PHE A 26 1.89 -12.91 4.33
C PHE A 26 3.20 -13.14 5.08
N SER A 27 4.29 -13.15 4.33
CA SER A 27 5.67 -13.26 4.81
C SER A 27 6.31 -11.89 5.00
N GLU A 28 5.81 -10.86 4.30
CA GLU A 28 6.26 -9.48 4.41
C GLU A 28 5.08 -8.53 4.15
N VAL A 29 4.94 -7.50 4.98
CA VAL A 29 3.96 -6.42 4.86
C VAL A 29 4.73 -5.11 4.82
N ILE A 30 4.79 -4.52 3.63
CA ILE A 30 5.53 -3.30 3.35
C ILE A 30 4.58 -2.12 3.51
N ILE A 31 4.89 -1.22 4.45
CA ILE A 31 4.19 0.04 4.64
C ILE A 31 4.76 1.04 3.63
N GLY A 32 3.97 1.35 2.60
CA GLY A 32 4.28 2.36 1.58
C GLY A 32 3.62 3.69 1.92
N ASP A 33 4.40 4.68 2.33
CA ASP A 33 3.89 6.00 2.70
C ASP A 33 4.96 7.07 2.54
N ILE A 34 4.55 8.34 2.43
CA ILE A 34 5.47 9.48 2.47
C ILE A 34 5.87 9.84 3.90
N ALA A 35 5.02 9.52 4.89
CA ALA A 35 5.21 9.90 6.29
C ALA A 35 6.08 8.88 7.05
N GLU A 36 7.39 8.93 6.82
CA GLU A 36 8.38 8.01 7.43
C GLU A 36 8.26 7.92 8.96
N SER A 37 8.10 9.05 9.65
CA SER A 37 7.99 9.07 11.12
C SER A 37 6.78 8.29 11.63
N LYS A 38 5.63 8.39 10.93
CA LYS A 38 4.42 7.63 11.28
C LYS A 38 4.58 6.14 10.99
N CYS A 39 5.27 5.79 9.90
CA CYS A 39 5.55 4.40 9.57
C CYS A 39 6.42 3.73 10.64
N LYS A 40 7.49 4.39 11.07
CA LYS A 40 8.36 3.88 12.15
C LYS A 40 7.59 3.71 13.46
N GLN A 41 6.79 4.72 13.84
CA GLN A 41 5.92 4.61 15.01
C GLN A 41 4.95 3.43 14.91
N LEU A 42 4.35 3.19 13.75
CA LEU A 42 3.43 2.07 13.54
C LEU A 42 4.14 0.72 13.67
N ILE A 43 5.34 0.58 13.10
CA ILE A 43 6.17 -0.63 13.23
C ILE A 43 6.50 -0.88 14.72
N ASP A 44 6.93 0.15 15.44
CA ASP A 44 7.28 0.06 16.87
C ASP A 44 6.07 -0.27 17.77
N GLN A 45 4.86 0.14 17.35
CA GLN A 45 3.60 -0.16 18.04
C GLN A 45 3.09 -1.58 17.77
N ILE A 46 3.21 -2.07 16.54
CA ILE A 46 2.73 -3.42 16.17
C ILE A 46 3.74 -4.49 16.60
N ARG A 47 5.05 -4.20 16.53
CA ARG A 47 6.15 -5.10 16.92
C ARG A 47 6.06 -6.47 16.26
N ASN A 48 5.89 -6.49 14.94
CA ASN A 48 5.85 -7.70 14.14
C ASN A 48 6.99 -7.69 13.12
N GLU A 49 7.76 -8.78 13.08
CA GLU A 49 8.96 -8.94 12.25
C GLU A 49 8.70 -8.91 10.75
N LYS A 50 7.46 -9.15 10.32
CA LYS A 50 7.05 -9.09 8.91
C LYS A 50 6.93 -7.66 8.38
N LEU A 51 6.90 -6.66 9.26
CA LEU A 51 6.68 -5.28 8.88
C LEU A 51 7.98 -4.62 8.39
N SER A 52 7.91 -3.98 7.24
CA SER A 52 8.97 -3.10 6.74
C SER A 52 8.37 -1.78 6.25
N PHE A 53 9.21 -0.74 6.15
CA PHE A 53 8.81 0.56 5.61
C PHE A 53 9.56 0.82 4.30
N LYS A 54 8.83 1.36 3.32
CA LYS A 54 9.40 1.94 2.11
C LYS A 54 8.79 3.31 1.88
N HIS A 55 9.62 4.32 1.69
CA HIS A 55 9.13 5.62 1.27
C HIS A 55 8.51 5.48 -0.12
N VAL A 56 7.25 5.90 -0.28
CA VAL A 56 6.53 5.83 -1.55
C VAL A 56 5.72 7.10 -1.73
N ASP A 57 6.12 7.92 -2.70
CA ASP A 57 5.28 8.98 -3.25
C ASP A 57 4.45 8.43 -4.41
N VAL A 58 3.15 8.27 -4.19
CA VAL A 58 2.22 7.74 -5.21
C VAL A 58 2.02 8.68 -6.40
N THR A 59 2.47 9.93 -6.32
CA THR A 59 2.48 10.86 -7.46
C THR A 59 3.66 10.60 -8.40
N ASN A 60 4.72 9.94 -7.93
CA ASN A 60 5.85 9.51 -8.75
C ASN A 60 5.56 8.16 -9.44
N LYS A 61 4.88 8.21 -10.59
CA LYS A 61 4.45 7.02 -11.33
C LYS A 61 5.58 6.03 -11.64
N SER A 62 6.78 6.50 -12.02
CA SER A 62 7.89 5.61 -12.37
C SER A 62 8.42 4.83 -11.17
N GLU A 63 8.54 5.49 -10.02
CA GLU A 63 8.98 4.86 -8.78
C GLU A 63 7.91 3.92 -8.21
N LEU A 64 6.64 4.32 -8.33
CA LEU A 64 5.50 3.49 -7.92
C LEU A 64 5.48 2.18 -8.70
N ILE A 65 5.58 2.23 -10.04
CA ILE A 65 5.64 1.03 -10.90
C ILE A 65 6.83 0.15 -10.51
N LYS A 66 8.01 0.74 -10.31
CA LYS A 66 9.21 -0.03 -9.90
C LYS A 66 8.97 -0.74 -8.57
N THR A 67 8.39 -0.05 -7.60
CA THR A 67 8.10 -0.59 -6.27
C THR A 67 7.07 -1.71 -6.31
N MET A 68 6.05 -1.58 -7.16
CA MET A 68 4.98 -2.56 -7.34
C MET A 68 5.47 -3.89 -7.95
N LYS A 69 6.53 -3.89 -8.76
CA LYS A 69 7.08 -5.10 -9.38
C LYS A 69 7.70 -6.09 -8.39
N ASP A 70 8.04 -5.63 -7.19
CA ASP A 70 8.73 -6.43 -6.17
C ASP A 70 7.77 -7.12 -5.18
N VAL A 71 6.45 -7.01 -5.39
CA VAL A 71 5.42 -7.55 -4.48
C VAL A 71 4.37 -8.38 -5.22
N ASP A 72 3.65 -9.24 -4.48
CA ASP A 72 2.62 -10.12 -5.05
C ASP A 72 1.27 -9.41 -5.19
N VAL A 73 0.98 -8.47 -4.29
CA VAL A 73 -0.28 -7.73 -4.23
C VAL A 73 -0.09 -6.35 -3.61
N VAL A 74 -0.85 -5.37 -4.09
CA VAL A 74 -0.92 -4.01 -3.56
C VAL A 74 -2.28 -3.79 -2.89
N VAL A 75 -2.29 -3.15 -1.73
CA VAL A 75 -3.50 -2.61 -1.12
C VAL A 75 -3.42 -1.09 -1.16
N ASN A 76 -4.37 -0.45 -1.84
CA ASN A 76 -4.47 1.00 -1.87
C ASN A 76 -5.40 1.51 -0.76
N ALA A 77 -4.81 2.19 0.23
CA ALA A 77 -5.51 2.92 1.29
C ALA A 77 -5.22 4.43 1.27
N THR A 78 -4.84 4.96 0.09
CA THR A 78 -4.55 6.38 -0.10
C THR A 78 -5.81 7.22 -0.33
N TRP A 79 -5.63 8.54 -0.46
CA TRP A 79 -6.74 9.45 -0.78
C TRP A 79 -7.32 9.15 -2.16
N TYR A 80 -8.65 9.28 -2.30
CA TYR A 80 -9.41 8.80 -3.46
C TYR A 80 -8.93 9.38 -4.82
N GLU A 81 -8.29 10.56 -4.81
CA GLU A 81 -7.80 11.20 -6.03
C GLU A 81 -6.64 10.44 -6.70
N PHE A 82 -5.97 9.55 -5.94
CA PHE A 82 -4.86 8.75 -6.44
C PHE A 82 -5.28 7.39 -6.98
N CYS A 83 -6.50 6.93 -6.70
CA CYS A 83 -7.02 5.61 -7.08
C CYS A 83 -6.72 5.25 -8.55
N LEU A 84 -7.11 6.10 -9.52
CA LEU A 84 -6.87 5.82 -10.95
C LEU A 84 -5.38 5.76 -11.31
N LYS A 85 -4.56 6.67 -10.77
CA LYS A 85 -3.10 6.69 -11.05
C LYS A 85 -2.42 5.44 -10.52
N ILE A 86 -2.86 4.97 -9.34
CA ILE A 86 -2.36 3.76 -8.71
C ILE A 86 -2.83 2.52 -9.49
N THR A 87 -4.09 2.46 -9.93
CA THR A 87 -4.59 1.37 -10.79
C THR A 87 -3.81 1.29 -12.09
N GLU A 88 -3.57 2.42 -12.78
CA GLU A 88 -2.75 2.44 -13.99
C GLU A 88 -1.30 1.95 -13.73
N ALA A 89 -0.72 2.35 -12.60
CA ALA A 89 0.62 1.90 -12.22
C ALA A 89 0.65 0.39 -11.93
N ALA A 90 -0.38 -0.14 -11.28
CA ALA A 90 -0.51 -1.57 -10.98
C ALA A 90 -0.65 -2.39 -12.28
N ILE A 91 -1.45 -1.92 -13.24
CA ILE A 91 -1.58 -2.52 -14.58
C ILE A 91 -0.21 -2.53 -15.27
N ALA A 92 0.49 -1.39 -15.28
CA ALA A 92 1.82 -1.29 -15.91
C ALA A 92 2.89 -2.14 -15.22
N ALA A 93 2.77 -2.35 -13.91
CA ALA A 93 3.63 -3.23 -13.14
C ALA A 93 3.26 -4.71 -13.31
N GLY A 94 2.04 -5.02 -13.76
CA GLY A 94 1.52 -6.38 -13.86
C GLY A 94 1.21 -7.01 -12.50
N VAL A 95 0.82 -6.21 -11.51
CA VAL A 95 0.55 -6.66 -10.14
C VAL A 95 -0.94 -6.58 -9.79
N ASN A 96 -1.40 -7.51 -8.96
CA ASN A 96 -2.77 -7.47 -8.44
C ASN A 96 -2.94 -6.33 -7.44
N ILE A 97 -4.12 -5.71 -7.43
CA ILE A 97 -4.44 -4.62 -6.51
C ILE A 97 -5.82 -4.82 -5.88
N VAL A 98 -5.92 -4.47 -4.60
CA VAL A 98 -7.17 -4.24 -3.89
C VAL A 98 -7.23 -2.76 -3.52
N ASP A 99 -8.33 -2.09 -3.86
CA ASP A 99 -8.52 -0.67 -3.61
C ASP A 99 -9.74 -0.48 -2.72
N LEU A 100 -9.63 0.40 -1.71
CA LEU A 100 -10.79 0.80 -0.90
C LEU A 100 -11.79 1.64 -1.70
N GLY A 101 -11.36 2.16 -2.85
CA GLY A 101 -12.12 3.04 -3.70
C GLY A 101 -12.38 4.38 -3.00
N GLY A 102 -13.39 5.08 -3.49
CA GLY A 102 -13.84 6.31 -2.86
C GLY A 102 -14.95 6.94 -3.67
N MET A 103 -14.60 7.94 -4.48
CA MET A 103 -15.57 8.67 -5.28
C MET A 103 -16.18 7.76 -6.37
N PRO A 104 -17.52 7.63 -6.48
CA PRO A 104 -18.16 6.71 -7.41
C PRO A 104 -17.73 6.89 -8.88
N GLU A 105 -17.60 8.12 -9.35
CA GLU A 105 -17.25 8.43 -10.74
C GLU A 105 -15.82 8.00 -11.10
N LEU A 106 -14.89 8.09 -10.14
CA LEU A 106 -13.53 7.60 -10.33
C LEU A 106 -13.49 6.07 -10.27
N THR A 107 -14.27 5.48 -9.36
CA THR A 107 -14.33 4.02 -9.16
C THR A 107 -14.87 3.32 -10.40
N LEU A 108 -15.85 3.89 -11.11
CA LEU A 108 -16.40 3.34 -12.37
C LEU A 108 -15.38 3.27 -13.52
N ARG A 109 -14.23 3.95 -13.39
CA ARG A 109 -13.17 3.98 -14.40
C ARG A 109 -11.99 3.06 -14.06
N GLN A 110 -11.97 2.48 -12.85
CA GLN A 110 -10.97 1.49 -12.41
C GLN A 110 -11.30 0.11 -12.96
#